data_AF-A0A963HZH6-F1
#
_entry.id   AF-A0A963HZH6-F1
#
_cell.length_a   1.000
_cell.length_b   1.000
_cell.length_c   1.000
_cell.angle_alpha   90.00
_cell.angle_beta   90.00
_cell.angle_gamma   90.00
#
_symmetry.space_group_name_H-M   'P 1'
#
loop_
_entity.id
_entity.type
_entity.pdbx_description
1 polymer ?
#
loop_
_entity_poly.entity_id
_entity_poly.type
_entity_poly.pdbx_seq_one_letter_code
_entity_poly.pdbx_strand_id
1 'polypeptide(L)'
;TLTAASRQALKIQRWRNSVRNHTVVIGYGTKGKTAVAAMVGDGVPPGEIVVAEGRVQHAASGRSASFGELAEAAAALQAPTEVTLKDPASFRLIGKRAPRKDATAKTTGKAVFTQDIHLPGMLVAVVAHPPRFGATVKSFDASAAKAIRGVEDVVAIPQGVAVLARDTWTAKKGRDALKVSWDDSKAFRKSSAEIMAGYRAAAKQPGLVARGEGDAAGALAGAATVLEASYDFPFLAHAAMEPMNCVMRLGPEGCEVWNGEQLHTGDQYALAGLLGLKPEQVNIHMLYAGGSFGRRACKDSDYVLECAQIVKAIGGRAPVKLVWLREDDMRAGYYRPMFHHALRGGLDKDGNVVGWQHRLVGQSILIGSPFEKMLVKDGIDQVSVEGASTLPYAIPNLQVELHTPTDVPVPVLWWRSVGSTHTAVSTETFLDELAAAAGRDPVALRLSLLGAHPRHAGVLRLAAEKGGWGTPLKPGADGVRRGRGIAVHESFHSYVAQVAEVSVAKDGSLTVDRIVAAVDCGIAINPDNVRAQVEGGVGFALAALLHGEITLEDGVVQQGNFDGYPVLRIHEMPVIEVHIVPSSAPPTGIGEPGVPPVAPAVMNAIAAATGKRLYRLPLDTSALAV
;
A
#
# COMPACT_ATOMS: atom_id res chain seq x y z
N THR A 1 28.16 12.52 -16.76
CA THR A 1 27.74 12.63 -18.19
C THR A 1 27.07 11.35 -18.60
N LEU A 2 25.77 11.35 -18.90
CA LEU A 2 25.03 10.12 -19.25
C LEU A 2 25.52 9.56 -20.59
N THR A 3 25.73 8.24 -20.64
CA THR A 3 26.07 7.50 -21.88
C THR A 3 24.92 7.60 -22.89
N ALA A 4 25.21 7.37 -24.17
CA ALA A 4 24.20 7.41 -25.24
C ALA A 4 23.03 6.43 -24.95
N ALA A 5 23.34 5.24 -24.45
CA ALA A 5 22.35 4.24 -24.04
C ALA A 5 21.47 4.71 -22.86
N SER A 6 22.06 5.36 -21.84
CA SER A 6 21.28 5.91 -20.73
C SER A 6 20.37 7.07 -21.14
N ARG A 7 20.78 7.89 -22.13
CA ARG A 7 19.90 8.92 -22.73
C ARG A 7 18.76 8.29 -23.52
N GLN A 8 19.01 7.16 -24.19
CA GLN A 8 17.99 6.41 -24.95
C GLN A 8 16.97 5.74 -24.02
N ALA A 9 17.42 5.16 -22.90
CA ALA A 9 16.54 4.64 -21.85
C ALA A 9 15.66 5.74 -21.22
N LEU A 10 16.24 6.91 -20.91
CA LEU A 10 15.49 8.08 -20.42
C LEU A 10 14.47 8.61 -21.44
N LYS A 11 14.81 8.57 -22.75
CA LYS A 11 13.87 8.90 -23.83
C LYS A 11 12.72 7.89 -23.93
N ILE A 12 13.00 6.59 -23.85
CA ILE A 12 11.99 5.52 -23.84
C ILE A 12 11.09 5.64 -22.60
N GLN A 13 11.64 6.03 -21.45
CA GLN A 13 10.89 6.23 -20.21
C GLN A 13 10.02 7.49 -20.25
N ARG A 14 10.50 8.58 -20.84
CA ARG A 14 9.68 9.77 -21.18
C ARG A 14 8.57 9.41 -22.17
N TRP A 15 8.85 8.56 -23.16
CA TRP A 15 7.85 8.08 -24.11
C TRP A 15 6.79 7.18 -23.42
N ARG A 16 7.19 6.26 -22.52
CA ARG A 16 6.26 5.48 -21.69
C ARG A 16 5.39 6.37 -20.79
N ASN A 17 5.95 7.47 -20.27
CA ASN A 17 5.18 8.45 -19.50
C ASN A 17 4.23 9.27 -20.39
N SER A 18 4.57 9.56 -21.65
CA SER A 18 3.62 10.15 -22.61
C SER A 18 2.57 9.17 -23.14
N VAL A 19 2.83 7.86 -23.07
CA VAL A 19 1.87 6.77 -23.38
C VAL A 19 0.94 6.45 -22.19
N ARG A 20 1.24 6.93 -20.96
CA ARG A 20 0.29 6.90 -19.83
C ARG A 20 -0.91 7.83 -20.09
N ASN A 21 -0.68 8.98 -20.72
CA ASN A 21 -1.73 9.62 -21.49
C ASN A 21 -1.93 8.75 -22.73
N HIS A 22 -3.14 8.33 -23.06
CA HIS A 22 -3.42 7.39 -24.16
C HIS A 22 -3.17 8.01 -25.55
N THR A 23 -1.97 8.52 -25.73
CA THR A 23 -1.48 9.18 -26.92
C THR A 23 -0.57 8.17 -27.60
N VAL A 24 -1.16 7.44 -28.54
CA VAL A 24 -0.36 7.12 -29.72
C VAL A 24 -0.18 8.47 -30.41
N VAL A 25 0.95 9.11 -30.12
CA VAL A 25 1.39 10.16 -31.00
C VAL A 25 1.78 9.47 -32.30
N ILE A 26 0.88 9.47 -33.28
CA ILE A 26 1.31 9.43 -34.67
C ILE A 26 1.96 10.80 -34.88
N GLY A 27 3.25 10.89 -34.52
CA GLY A 27 3.96 12.16 -34.42
C GLY A 27 3.94 12.91 -35.72
N TYR A 28 3.11 13.94 -35.82
CA TYR A 28 3.34 15.07 -36.71
C TYR A 28 4.38 15.95 -36.06
N GLY A 29 5.65 15.68 -36.34
CA GLY A 29 6.67 16.70 -36.13
C GLY A 29 6.35 17.92 -36.99
N THR A 30 6.78 19.11 -36.57
CA THR A 30 6.63 20.41 -37.27
C THR A 30 7.24 20.46 -38.68
N LYS A 31 7.76 19.33 -39.21
CA LYS A 31 8.36 19.17 -40.55
C LYS A 31 7.80 18.00 -41.37
N GLY A 32 6.63 17.46 -41.04
CA GLY A 32 5.90 16.52 -41.92
C GLY A 32 6.48 15.10 -42.06
N LYS A 33 7.52 14.73 -41.32
CA LYS A 33 8.01 13.34 -41.26
C LYS A 33 7.51 12.66 -39.99
N THR A 34 6.64 11.68 -40.16
CA THR A 34 6.12 10.83 -39.07
C THR A 34 6.81 9.46 -39.13
N ALA A 35 6.86 8.71 -38.03
CA ALA A 35 7.32 7.31 -38.06
C ALA A 35 6.41 6.46 -38.99
N VAL A 36 5.19 6.95 -39.22
CA VAL A 36 4.24 6.43 -40.18
C VAL A 36 4.66 6.78 -41.62
N ALA A 37 5.17 7.98 -41.91
CA ALA A 37 5.68 8.38 -43.23
C ALA A 37 6.85 7.50 -43.71
N ALA A 38 7.74 7.09 -42.79
CA ALA A 38 8.78 6.09 -43.07
C ALA A 38 8.19 4.74 -43.56
N MET A 39 6.93 4.48 -43.24
CA MET A 39 6.25 3.21 -43.46
C MET A 39 4.98 3.25 -44.32
N VAL A 40 4.52 4.41 -44.79
CA VAL A 40 3.39 4.50 -45.74
C VAL A 40 3.75 5.31 -46.98
N GLY A 41 4.93 5.95 -47.00
CA GLY A 41 5.38 6.87 -48.03
C GLY A 41 5.33 8.31 -47.53
N ASP A 42 6.25 9.15 -48.03
CA ASP A 42 6.17 10.59 -47.81
C ASP A 42 4.86 11.12 -48.45
N GLY A 43 4.14 12.01 -47.75
CA GLY A 43 2.94 12.68 -48.28
C GLY A 43 1.59 12.03 -47.97
N VAL A 44 1.52 10.95 -47.17
CA VAL A 44 0.22 10.37 -46.75
C VAL A 44 -0.51 11.30 -45.76
N PRO A 45 -1.77 11.68 -46.05
CA PRO A 45 -2.54 12.53 -45.15
C PRO A 45 -2.82 11.85 -43.79
N PRO A 46 -2.71 12.59 -42.66
CA PRO A 46 -3.05 12.07 -41.34
C PRO A 46 -4.40 11.36 -41.23
N GLY A 47 -5.41 11.87 -41.93
CA GLY A 47 -6.76 11.33 -41.89
C GLY A 47 -6.89 9.93 -42.50
N GLU A 48 -5.91 9.50 -43.31
CA GLU A 48 -5.91 8.18 -43.95
C GLU A 48 -5.25 7.10 -43.09
N ILE A 49 -4.63 7.48 -41.97
CA ILE A 49 -3.98 6.57 -41.04
C ILE A 49 -4.94 6.11 -39.96
N VAL A 50 -5.18 4.81 -39.88
CA VAL A 50 -6.05 4.20 -38.89
C VAL A 50 -5.23 3.43 -37.86
N VAL A 51 -5.57 3.63 -36.58
CA VAL A 51 -5.04 2.82 -35.48
C VAL A 51 -6.11 1.85 -34.99
N ALA A 52 -5.94 0.58 -35.34
CA ALA A 52 -6.83 -0.50 -34.97
C ALA A 52 -6.02 -1.72 -34.48
N GLU A 53 -6.49 -2.34 -33.39
CA GLU A 53 -5.99 -3.64 -32.92
C GLU A 53 -4.47 -3.67 -32.64
N GLY A 54 -3.96 -2.56 -32.08
CA GLY A 54 -2.54 -2.42 -31.74
C GLY A 54 -1.63 -2.17 -32.96
N ARG A 55 -2.21 -1.90 -34.12
CA ARG A 55 -1.50 -1.63 -35.37
C ARG A 55 -1.85 -0.26 -35.92
N VAL A 56 -0.86 0.38 -36.53
CA VAL A 56 -1.02 1.51 -37.43
C VAL A 56 -1.22 0.95 -38.84
N GLN A 57 -2.21 1.45 -39.56
CA GLN A 57 -2.67 0.93 -40.85
C GLN A 57 -2.94 2.08 -41.82
N HIS A 58 -2.67 1.86 -43.10
CA HIS A 58 -3.03 2.76 -44.18
C HIS A 58 -3.73 1.98 -45.29
N ALA A 59 -5.03 2.23 -45.47
CA ALA A 59 -5.89 1.40 -46.32
C ALA A 59 -5.49 1.47 -47.80
N ALA A 60 -5.20 2.67 -48.31
CA ALA A 60 -4.92 2.87 -49.74
C ALA A 60 -3.63 2.17 -50.21
N SER A 61 -2.63 1.99 -49.33
CA SER A 61 -1.40 1.25 -49.67
C SER A 61 -1.34 -0.17 -49.11
N GLY A 62 -2.31 -0.58 -48.28
CA GLY A 62 -2.32 -1.88 -47.60
C GLY A 62 -1.21 -2.07 -46.54
N ARG A 63 -0.43 -1.03 -46.22
CA ARG A 63 0.71 -1.13 -45.27
C ARG A 63 0.23 -1.12 -43.82
N SER A 64 0.88 -1.92 -42.96
CA SER A 64 0.56 -1.99 -41.52
C SER A 64 1.76 -2.39 -40.66
N ALA A 65 1.90 -1.76 -39.48
CA ALA A 65 2.86 -2.15 -38.45
C ALA A 65 2.29 -2.03 -37.03
N SER A 66 2.86 -2.80 -36.12
CA SER A 66 2.69 -2.66 -34.68
C SER A 66 3.44 -1.44 -34.13
N PHE A 67 3.06 -1.01 -32.93
CA PHE A 67 3.81 0.04 -32.22
C PHE A 67 5.26 -0.34 -31.91
N GLY A 68 5.55 -1.64 -31.71
CA GLY A 68 6.91 -2.11 -31.44
C GLY A 68 7.83 -1.92 -32.63
N GLU A 69 7.35 -2.25 -33.84
CA GLU A 69 8.10 -2.05 -35.10
C GLU A 69 8.36 -0.56 -35.38
N LEU A 70 7.50 0.33 -34.88
CA LEU A 70 7.64 1.78 -35.05
C LEU A 70 8.42 2.48 -33.94
N ALA A 71 8.69 1.81 -32.81
CA ALA A 71 9.15 2.45 -31.58
C ALA A 71 10.52 3.14 -31.74
N GLU A 72 11.49 2.47 -32.36
CA GLU A 72 12.84 3.01 -32.55
C GLU A 72 12.84 4.22 -33.49
N ALA A 73 12.15 4.13 -34.62
CA ALA A 73 11.97 5.23 -35.55
C ALA A 73 11.24 6.42 -34.90
N ALA A 74 10.18 6.17 -34.13
CA ALA A 74 9.44 7.19 -33.42
C ALA A 74 10.29 7.91 -32.36
N ALA A 75 11.19 7.20 -31.67
CA ALA A 75 12.06 7.77 -30.64
C ALA A 75 13.10 8.77 -31.20
N ALA A 76 13.38 8.72 -32.51
CA ALA A 76 14.25 9.66 -33.20
C ALA A 76 13.54 10.98 -33.58
N LEU A 77 12.20 11.02 -33.52
CA LEU A 77 11.40 12.18 -33.88
C LEU A 77 11.19 13.13 -32.69
N GLN A 78 10.98 14.41 -32.99
CA GLN A 78 10.52 15.37 -32.00
C GLN A 78 9.04 15.10 -31.69
N ALA A 79 8.74 14.85 -30.42
CA ALA A 79 7.36 14.71 -29.97
C ALA A 79 6.60 16.03 -30.19
N PRO A 80 5.36 16.00 -30.73
CA PRO A 80 4.53 17.19 -30.82
C PRO A 80 4.13 17.67 -29.43
N THR A 81 3.92 18.98 -29.32
CA THR A 81 3.49 19.65 -28.08
C THR A 81 1.99 19.55 -27.86
N GLU A 82 1.22 19.40 -28.93
CA GLU A 82 -0.23 19.26 -28.91
C GLU A 82 -0.67 18.00 -29.64
N VAL A 83 -1.63 17.29 -29.06
CA VAL A 83 -2.16 16.03 -29.58
C VAL A 83 -3.66 16.00 -29.39
N THR A 84 -4.37 15.57 -30.43
CA THR A 84 -5.81 15.27 -30.33
C THR A 84 -5.98 13.84 -29.81
N LEU A 85 -6.64 13.69 -28.67
CA LEU A 85 -6.96 12.37 -28.11
C LEU A 85 -8.19 11.77 -28.80
N LYS A 86 -8.29 10.44 -28.80
CA LYS A 86 -9.50 9.75 -29.26
C LYS A 86 -10.68 10.15 -28.37
N ASP A 87 -11.84 10.36 -28.99
CA ASP A 87 -13.09 10.52 -28.27
C ASP A 87 -13.34 9.28 -27.39
N PRO A 88 -13.70 9.43 -26.10
CA PRO A 88 -14.02 8.30 -25.23
C PRO A 88 -15.11 7.36 -25.79
N ALA A 89 -16.08 7.87 -26.54
CA ALA A 89 -17.10 7.06 -27.23
C ALA A 89 -16.49 6.12 -28.29
N SER A 90 -15.30 6.45 -28.80
CA SER A 90 -14.54 5.61 -29.73
C SER A 90 -13.67 4.55 -29.04
N PHE A 91 -13.67 4.49 -27.69
CA PHE A 91 -12.87 3.50 -26.98
C PHE A 91 -13.41 2.08 -27.20
N ARG A 92 -12.53 1.20 -27.70
CA ARG A 92 -12.83 -0.22 -27.87
C ARG A 92 -12.62 -1.04 -26.60
N LEU A 93 -11.64 -0.69 -25.77
CA LEU A 93 -11.24 -1.47 -24.59
C LEU A 93 -11.40 -0.70 -23.26
N ILE A 94 -11.07 0.60 -23.26
CA ILE A 94 -11.16 1.46 -22.07
C ILE A 94 -12.62 1.61 -21.66
N GLY A 95 -12.89 1.56 -20.36
CA GLY A 95 -14.26 1.63 -19.83
C GLY A 95 -15.07 0.35 -20.04
N LYS A 96 -14.47 -0.70 -20.63
CA LYS A 96 -15.14 -1.98 -20.87
C LYS A 96 -14.49 -3.10 -20.07
N ARG A 97 -15.27 -4.16 -19.84
CA ARG A 97 -14.77 -5.39 -19.24
C ARG A 97 -13.85 -6.10 -20.23
N ALA A 98 -12.58 -6.23 -19.87
CA ALA A 98 -11.59 -7.01 -20.62
C ALA A 98 -10.95 -8.05 -19.70
N PRO A 99 -10.78 -9.31 -20.16
CA PRO A 99 -10.13 -10.34 -19.35
C PRO A 99 -8.65 -9.97 -19.12
N ARG A 100 -8.14 -10.29 -17.94
CA ARG A 100 -6.72 -10.08 -17.64
C ARG A 100 -5.87 -11.07 -18.43
N LYS A 101 -4.77 -10.59 -19.01
CA LYS A 101 -3.82 -11.43 -19.77
C LYS A 101 -3.16 -12.52 -18.92
N ASP A 102 -3.04 -12.28 -17.62
CA ASP A 102 -2.41 -13.21 -16.66
C ASP A 102 -3.42 -14.20 -16.02
N ALA A 103 -4.71 -14.11 -16.34
CA ALA A 103 -5.74 -14.94 -15.73
C ALA A 103 -5.52 -16.43 -15.98
N THR A 104 -5.38 -16.84 -17.25
CA THR A 104 -5.22 -18.26 -17.63
C THR A 104 -4.01 -18.91 -16.96
N ALA A 105 -2.86 -18.23 -16.93
CA ALA A 105 -1.66 -18.79 -16.30
C ALA A 105 -1.87 -18.99 -14.80
N LYS A 106 -2.52 -18.03 -14.12
CA LYS A 106 -2.80 -18.08 -12.68
C LYS A 106 -3.83 -19.14 -12.30
N THR A 107 -4.85 -19.35 -13.13
CA THR A 107 -5.92 -20.34 -12.84
C THR A 107 -5.56 -21.77 -13.24
N THR A 108 -4.51 -21.97 -14.04
CA THR A 108 -4.05 -23.29 -14.49
C THR A 108 -2.76 -23.75 -13.82
N GLY A 109 -2.21 -22.98 -12.87
CA GLY A 109 -0.94 -23.29 -12.21
C GLY A 109 0.30 -23.14 -13.11
N LYS A 110 0.18 -22.41 -14.23
CA LYS A 110 1.29 -22.15 -15.17
C LYS A 110 2.02 -20.83 -14.88
N ALA A 111 1.46 -19.98 -14.02
CA ALA A 111 2.13 -18.76 -13.58
C ALA A 111 3.36 -19.13 -12.74
N VAL A 112 4.52 -18.55 -13.08
CA VAL A 112 5.79 -18.80 -12.40
C VAL A 112 6.01 -17.72 -11.34
N PHE A 113 6.14 -18.16 -10.10
CA PHE A 113 6.56 -17.37 -8.95
C PHE A 113 8.00 -17.72 -8.58
N THR A 114 8.63 -16.95 -7.71
CA THR A 114 10.01 -17.21 -7.26
C THR A 114 10.17 -18.61 -6.67
N GLN A 115 9.15 -19.13 -5.98
CA GLN A 115 9.20 -20.45 -5.37
C GLN A 115 9.31 -21.59 -6.39
N ASP A 116 8.80 -21.38 -7.61
CA ASP A 116 8.81 -22.35 -8.70
C ASP A 116 10.16 -22.39 -9.44
N ILE A 117 11.09 -21.49 -9.12
CA ILE A 117 12.40 -21.46 -9.74
C ILE A 117 13.27 -22.57 -9.16
N HIS A 118 13.81 -23.39 -10.06
CA HIS A 118 14.76 -24.47 -9.78
C HIS A 118 15.94 -24.38 -10.74
N LEU A 119 17.11 -24.01 -10.22
CA LEU A 119 18.35 -23.96 -11.01
C LEU A 119 19.21 -25.20 -10.74
N PRO A 120 20.01 -25.67 -11.72
CA PRO A 120 20.95 -26.75 -11.51
C PRO A 120 21.89 -26.45 -10.33
N GLY A 121 22.02 -27.41 -9.41
CA GLY A 121 22.91 -27.29 -8.25
C GLY A 121 22.46 -26.27 -7.19
N MET A 122 21.26 -25.67 -7.32
CA MET A 122 20.73 -24.69 -6.37
C MET A 122 20.61 -25.24 -4.95
N LEU A 123 20.84 -24.36 -3.98
CA LEU A 123 20.59 -24.59 -2.56
C LEU A 123 19.41 -23.73 -2.10
N VAL A 124 18.61 -24.26 -1.19
CA VAL A 124 17.61 -23.49 -0.44
C VAL A 124 18.25 -23.03 0.86
N ALA A 125 18.11 -21.74 1.16
CA ALA A 125 18.58 -21.14 2.40
C ALA A 125 17.39 -20.72 3.28
N VAL A 126 17.44 -21.10 4.56
CA VAL A 126 16.54 -20.58 5.61
C VAL A 126 17.42 -19.97 6.70
N VAL A 127 17.07 -18.77 7.15
CA VAL A 127 17.89 -17.99 8.11
C VAL A 127 17.28 -18.09 9.50
N ALA A 128 18.12 -18.28 10.51
CA ALA A 128 17.79 -17.98 11.90
C ALA A 128 18.07 -16.50 12.15
N HIS A 129 17.03 -15.69 12.33
CA HIS A 129 17.11 -14.27 12.68
C HIS A 129 17.16 -14.05 14.20
N PRO A 130 17.72 -12.93 14.68
CA PRO A 130 17.67 -12.57 16.09
C PRO A 130 16.23 -12.34 16.56
N PRO A 131 15.91 -12.65 17.84
CA PRO A 131 14.57 -12.45 18.38
C PRO A 131 14.21 -10.99 18.65
N ARG A 132 15.19 -10.08 18.71
CA ARG A 132 15.03 -8.65 18.98
C ARG A 132 15.66 -7.81 17.88
N PHE A 133 15.04 -6.68 17.55
CA PHE A 133 15.61 -5.72 16.62
C PHE A 133 16.90 -5.10 17.18
N GLY A 134 17.95 -5.04 16.36
CA GLY A 134 19.27 -4.51 16.73
C GLY A 134 20.22 -5.52 17.38
N ALA A 135 19.77 -6.74 17.67
CA ALA A 135 20.65 -7.82 18.10
C ALA A 135 21.44 -8.40 16.93
N THR A 136 22.62 -8.95 17.22
CA THR A 136 23.52 -9.55 16.22
C THR A 136 24.01 -10.93 16.66
N VAL A 137 24.58 -11.71 15.74
CA VAL A 137 25.18 -13.00 16.09
C VAL A 137 26.47 -12.77 16.90
N LYS A 138 26.52 -13.26 18.14
CA LYS A 138 27.75 -13.30 18.95
C LYS A 138 28.58 -14.53 18.61
N SER A 139 27.92 -15.69 18.57
CA SER A 139 28.50 -16.98 18.21
C SER A 139 27.39 -17.98 17.88
N PHE A 140 27.72 -19.09 17.22
CA PHE A 140 26.78 -20.18 16.98
C PHE A 140 27.49 -21.54 16.97
N ASP A 141 26.77 -22.59 17.35
CA ASP A 141 27.15 -23.99 17.16
C ASP A 141 26.25 -24.63 16.10
N ALA A 142 26.88 -25.06 15.01
CA ALA A 142 26.24 -25.68 13.85
C ALA A 142 26.36 -27.21 13.83
N SER A 143 26.93 -27.84 14.86
CA SER A 143 27.25 -29.28 14.84
C SER A 143 26.00 -30.13 14.66
N ALA A 144 24.93 -29.83 15.39
CA ALA A 144 23.65 -30.54 15.28
C ALA A 144 22.98 -30.30 13.91
N ALA A 145 23.06 -29.07 13.39
CA ALA A 145 22.56 -28.74 12.06
C ALA A 145 23.29 -29.54 10.96
N LYS A 146 24.62 -29.58 11.00
CA LYS A 146 25.47 -30.30 10.03
C LYS A 146 25.33 -31.83 10.12
N ALA A 147 24.89 -32.36 11.27
CA ALA A 147 24.60 -33.79 11.41
C ALA A 147 23.30 -34.22 10.69
N ILE A 148 22.42 -33.27 10.33
CA ILE A 148 21.20 -33.57 9.59
C ILE A 148 21.56 -33.84 8.13
N ARG A 149 21.28 -35.06 7.67
CA ARG A 149 21.51 -35.47 6.28
C ARG A 149 20.84 -34.49 5.30
N GLY A 150 21.63 -33.95 4.39
CA GLY A 150 21.18 -33.03 3.34
C GLY A 150 21.38 -31.54 3.67
N VAL A 151 21.77 -31.19 4.89
CA VAL A 151 22.36 -29.88 5.18
C VAL A 151 23.74 -29.83 4.55
N GLU A 152 23.96 -28.86 3.66
CA GLU A 152 25.21 -28.71 2.90
C GLU A 152 26.12 -27.65 3.48
N ASP A 153 25.55 -26.62 4.10
CA ASP A 153 26.35 -25.53 4.66
C ASP A 153 25.60 -24.79 5.77
N VAL A 154 26.37 -24.12 6.62
CA VAL A 154 25.87 -23.19 7.65
C VAL A 154 26.82 -22.01 7.71
N VAL A 155 26.31 -20.83 7.38
CA VAL A 155 27.12 -19.60 7.28
C VAL A 155 26.49 -18.46 8.09
N ALA A 156 27.33 -17.69 8.77
CA ALA A 156 26.90 -16.45 9.40
C ALA A 156 26.81 -15.33 8.38
N ILE A 157 25.76 -14.52 8.48
CA ILE A 157 25.53 -13.29 7.72
C ILE A 157 25.16 -12.17 8.70
N PRO A 158 25.21 -10.89 8.29
CA PRO A 158 24.83 -9.78 9.17
C PRO A 158 23.47 -9.92 9.87
N GLN A 159 22.47 -10.52 9.21
CA GLN A 159 21.11 -10.67 9.73
C GLN A 159 20.92 -11.92 10.61
N GLY A 160 21.89 -12.83 10.67
CA GLY A 160 21.70 -14.11 11.37
C GLY A 160 22.59 -15.24 10.90
N VAL A 161 22.09 -16.47 11.03
CA VAL A 161 22.80 -17.69 10.59
C VAL A 161 21.95 -18.40 9.53
N ALA A 162 22.47 -18.51 8.32
CA ALA A 162 21.80 -19.19 7.20
C ALA A 162 22.18 -20.67 7.17
N VAL A 163 21.18 -21.53 7.06
CA VAL A 163 21.36 -22.97 6.81
C VAL A 163 20.96 -23.28 5.37
N LEU A 164 21.85 -23.94 4.65
CA LEU A 164 21.68 -24.27 3.25
C LEU A 164 21.51 -25.78 3.06
N ALA A 165 20.50 -26.19 2.30
CA ALA A 165 20.21 -27.58 1.94
C ALA A 165 19.65 -27.68 0.52
N ARG A 166 19.31 -28.90 0.08
CA ARG A 166 18.69 -29.13 -1.25
C ARG A 166 17.19 -28.82 -1.30
N ASP A 167 16.56 -28.68 -0.15
CA ASP A 167 15.13 -28.42 -0.02
C ASP A 167 14.82 -27.62 1.26
N THR A 168 13.66 -26.96 1.27
CA THR A 168 13.23 -26.08 2.36
C THR A 168 13.06 -26.83 3.69
N TRP A 169 12.60 -28.07 3.66
CA TRP A 169 12.32 -28.83 4.88
C TRP A 169 13.62 -29.21 5.61
N THR A 170 14.61 -29.69 4.86
CA THR A 170 15.94 -30.01 5.39
C THR A 170 16.65 -28.76 5.90
N ALA A 171 16.60 -27.64 5.15
CA ALA A 171 17.16 -26.36 5.61
C ALA A 171 16.49 -25.89 6.91
N LYS A 172 15.16 -25.98 7.01
CA LYS A 172 14.40 -25.65 8.22
C LYS A 172 14.83 -26.53 9.41
N LYS A 173 14.89 -27.86 9.26
CA LYS A 173 15.34 -28.73 10.36
C LYS A 173 16.75 -28.39 10.83
N GLY A 174 17.65 -28.11 9.88
CA GLY A 174 19.01 -27.69 10.20
C GLY A 174 19.02 -26.37 10.98
N ARG A 175 18.24 -25.38 10.55
CA ARG A 175 18.08 -24.10 11.26
C ARG A 175 17.55 -24.30 12.67
N ASP A 176 16.50 -25.09 12.83
CA ASP A 176 15.86 -25.33 14.13
C ASP A 176 16.77 -26.10 15.10
N ALA A 177 17.81 -26.79 14.58
CA ALA A 177 18.83 -27.47 15.37
C ALA A 177 20.04 -26.57 15.73
N LEU A 178 20.11 -25.34 15.23
CA LEU A 178 21.18 -24.39 15.57
C LEU A 178 21.09 -23.98 17.04
N LYS A 179 22.26 -23.78 17.65
CA LYS A 179 22.38 -23.05 18.91
C LYS A 179 23.06 -21.73 18.63
N VAL A 180 22.30 -20.64 18.65
CA VAL A 180 22.83 -19.29 18.39
C VAL A 180 22.86 -18.50 19.68
N SER A 181 24.01 -17.89 19.99
CA SER A 181 24.13 -16.87 21.02
C SER A 181 24.02 -15.51 20.35
N TRP A 182 23.03 -14.73 20.77
CA TRP A 182 22.82 -13.36 20.31
C TRP A 182 23.56 -12.35 21.20
N ASP A 183 24.03 -11.25 20.61
CA ASP A 183 24.47 -10.06 21.31
C ASP A 183 23.33 -9.04 21.31
N ASP A 184 22.71 -8.87 22.47
CA ASP A 184 21.58 -7.96 22.68
C ASP A 184 22.01 -6.61 23.28
N SER A 185 23.31 -6.29 23.30
CA SER A 185 23.81 -5.03 23.88
C SER A 185 23.20 -3.78 23.23
N LYS A 186 22.82 -3.87 21.95
CA LYS A 186 22.14 -2.82 21.18
C LYS A 186 20.69 -3.14 20.85
N ALA A 187 20.16 -4.25 21.38
CA ALA A 187 18.81 -4.68 21.09
C ALA A 187 17.77 -3.73 21.73
N PHE A 188 16.74 -3.43 20.95
CA PHE A 188 15.57 -2.71 21.44
C PHE A 188 14.77 -3.58 22.40
N ARG A 189 14.22 -2.98 23.46
CA ARG A 189 13.56 -3.70 24.57
C ARG A 189 12.19 -3.16 25.00
N LYS A 190 11.73 -2.05 24.43
CA LYS A 190 10.41 -1.54 24.83
C LYS A 190 9.30 -2.46 24.31
N SER A 191 8.28 -2.65 25.12
CA SER A 191 7.00 -3.24 24.72
C SER A 191 6.18 -2.27 23.86
N SER A 192 5.19 -2.78 23.12
CA SER A 192 4.24 -1.94 22.39
C SER A 192 3.48 -0.97 23.29
N ALA A 193 3.18 -1.39 24.53
CA ALA A 193 2.51 -0.55 25.51
C ALA A 193 3.35 0.68 25.92
N GLU A 194 4.65 0.49 26.14
CA GLU A 194 5.58 1.57 26.45
C GLU A 194 5.79 2.54 25.27
N ILE A 195 5.88 2.00 24.05
CA ILE A 195 5.97 2.83 22.82
C ILE A 195 4.72 3.72 22.72
N MET A 196 3.53 3.12 22.81
CA MET A 196 2.27 3.85 22.69
C MET A 196 2.08 4.87 23.84
N ALA A 197 2.52 4.55 25.06
CA ALA A 197 2.52 5.51 26.17
C ALA A 197 3.40 6.73 25.87
N GLY A 198 4.58 6.52 25.28
CA GLY A 198 5.43 7.61 24.79
C GLY A 198 4.76 8.46 23.71
N TYR A 199 4.04 7.83 22.77
CA TYR A 199 3.34 8.54 21.70
C TYR A 199 2.20 9.41 22.24
N ARG A 200 1.39 8.87 23.15
CA ARG A 200 0.34 9.61 23.87
C ARG A 200 0.90 10.79 24.67
N ALA A 201 2.09 10.65 25.26
CA ALA A 201 2.75 11.75 25.96
C ALA A 201 3.22 12.85 24.99
N ALA A 202 3.81 12.48 23.86
CA ALA A 202 4.25 13.44 22.83
C ALA A 202 3.08 14.25 22.26
N ALA A 203 1.93 13.62 21.99
CA ALA A 203 0.74 14.30 21.45
C ALA A 203 0.16 15.39 22.38
N LYS A 204 0.52 15.40 23.67
CA LYS A 204 0.12 16.48 24.59
C LYS A 204 0.90 17.77 24.35
N GLN A 205 2.04 17.70 23.66
CA GLN A 205 2.89 18.84 23.32
C GLN A 205 2.70 19.25 21.85
N PRO A 206 2.96 20.54 21.50
CA PRO A 206 2.99 20.97 20.11
C PRO A 206 4.01 20.18 19.28
N GLY A 207 3.62 19.76 18.08
CA GLY A 207 4.49 19.10 17.10
C GLY A 207 4.93 20.03 15.96
N LEU A 208 5.60 19.46 14.96
CA LEU A 208 5.92 20.19 13.74
C LEU A 208 4.64 20.42 12.92
N VAL A 209 4.40 21.66 12.47
CA VAL A 209 3.16 22.01 11.76
C VAL A 209 3.20 21.49 10.32
N ALA A 210 2.32 20.54 10.01
CA ALA A 210 2.13 20.01 8.66
C ALA A 210 1.08 20.80 7.84
N ARG A 211 0.10 21.40 8.52
CA ARG A 211 -0.87 22.36 7.93
C ARG A 211 -1.37 23.32 9.02
N GLY A 212 -1.51 24.59 8.67
CA GLY A 212 -2.09 25.61 9.52
C GLY A 212 -2.95 26.57 8.70
N GLU A 213 -4.19 26.78 9.13
CA GLU A 213 -5.17 27.69 8.55
C GLU A 213 -5.91 28.41 9.69
N GLY A 214 -6.04 29.73 9.59
CA GLY A 214 -6.71 30.53 10.63
C GLY A 214 -6.03 30.44 12.00
N ASP A 215 -6.82 30.59 13.06
CA ASP A 215 -6.40 30.46 14.47
C ASP A 215 -7.18 29.33 15.15
N ALA A 216 -6.67 28.09 15.01
CA ALA A 216 -7.31 26.91 15.59
C ALA A 216 -7.38 26.97 17.12
N ALA A 217 -6.37 27.54 17.78
CA ALA A 217 -6.33 27.66 19.23
C ALA A 217 -7.41 28.62 19.74
N GLY A 218 -7.51 29.81 19.14
CA GLY A 218 -8.56 30.78 19.47
C GLY A 218 -9.96 30.25 19.17
N ALA A 219 -10.15 29.59 18.03
CA ALA A 219 -11.44 29.01 17.65
C ALA A 219 -11.90 27.90 18.62
N LEU A 220 -10.99 27.04 19.07
CA LEU A 220 -11.29 26.02 20.08
C LEU A 220 -11.59 26.63 21.45
N ALA A 221 -10.89 27.70 21.84
CA ALA A 221 -11.14 28.39 23.11
C ALA A 221 -12.50 29.12 23.13
N GLY A 222 -12.96 29.62 21.98
CA GLY A 222 -14.25 30.30 21.82
C GLY A 222 -15.42 29.41 21.40
N ALA A 223 -15.20 28.11 21.19
CA ALA A 223 -16.24 27.19 20.74
C ALA A 223 -17.32 26.99 21.83
N ALA A 224 -18.58 26.84 21.40
CA ALA A 224 -19.68 26.52 22.30
C ALA A 224 -19.59 25.08 22.83
N THR A 225 -19.00 24.18 22.04
CA THR A 225 -18.75 22.80 22.44
C THR A 225 -17.41 22.35 21.86
N VAL A 226 -16.57 21.74 22.69
CA VAL A 226 -15.29 21.15 22.27
C VAL A 226 -15.35 19.64 22.49
N LEU A 227 -15.08 18.88 21.43
CA LEU A 227 -14.90 17.44 21.51
C LEU A 227 -13.41 17.12 21.44
N GLU A 228 -13.02 16.06 22.13
CA GLU A 228 -11.68 15.50 22.08
C GLU A 228 -11.76 14.00 21.86
N ALA A 229 -10.91 13.47 21.00
CA ALA A 229 -10.80 12.04 20.75
C ALA A 229 -9.35 11.64 20.46
N SER A 230 -9.01 10.40 20.78
CA SER A 230 -7.71 9.84 20.45
C SER A 230 -7.86 8.50 19.77
N TYR A 231 -7.00 8.19 18.80
CA TYR A 231 -7.05 6.94 18.05
C TYR A 231 -5.69 6.24 18.04
N ASP A 232 -5.68 4.94 18.32
CA ASP A 232 -4.48 4.13 18.41
C ASP A 232 -4.44 3.05 17.32
N PHE A 233 -3.33 2.98 16.62
CA PHE A 233 -3.09 2.05 15.52
C PHE A 233 -1.83 1.23 15.80
N PRO A 234 -1.91 -0.12 15.74
CA PRO A 234 -0.77 -0.96 16.03
C PRO A 234 0.16 -1.09 14.83
N PHE A 235 1.31 -1.75 15.04
CA PHE A 235 2.06 -2.30 13.92
C PHE A 235 1.23 -3.35 13.18
N LEU A 236 1.35 -3.40 11.84
CA LEU A 236 0.75 -4.47 11.03
C LEU A 236 1.76 -5.12 10.12
N ALA A 237 1.71 -6.44 10.06
CA ALA A 237 2.29 -7.19 8.96
C ALA A 237 1.46 -7.01 7.67
N HIS A 238 2.11 -7.07 6.52
CA HIS A 238 1.42 -7.10 5.22
C HIS A 238 0.70 -8.42 4.99
N ALA A 239 1.21 -9.49 5.62
CA ALA A 239 0.64 -10.83 5.61
C ALA A 239 0.35 -11.40 4.21
N ALA A 240 1.20 -11.08 3.21
CA ALA A 240 1.09 -11.65 1.86
C ALA A 240 1.08 -13.18 1.91
N MET A 241 0.33 -13.85 1.03
CA MET A 241 0.20 -15.32 1.07
C MET A 241 1.53 -16.01 0.78
N GLU A 242 2.31 -15.47 -0.15
CA GLU A 242 3.68 -15.86 -0.40
C GLU A 242 4.63 -15.05 0.52
N PRO A 243 5.37 -15.69 1.45
CA PRO A 243 6.40 -15.03 2.25
C PRO A 243 7.58 -14.55 1.40
N MET A 244 8.42 -13.67 1.96
CA MET A 244 9.59 -13.16 1.25
C MET A 244 10.54 -14.27 0.79
N ASN A 245 11.03 -14.11 -0.43
CA ASN A 245 11.88 -15.08 -1.10
C ASN A 245 12.67 -14.41 -2.22
N CYS A 246 13.81 -14.99 -2.58
CA CYS A 246 14.67 -14.50 -3.65
C CYS A 246 15.53 -15.64 -4.17
N VAL A 247 15.68 -15.76 -5.49
CA VAL A 247 16.67 -16.67 -6.09
C VAL A 247 17.79 -15.85 -6.70
N MET A 248 19.03 -16.23 -6.41
CA MET A 248 20.21 -15.53 -6.89
C MET A 248 21.30 -16.47 -7.37
N ARG A 249 21.92 -16.14 -8.50
CA ARG A 249 23.11 -16.79 -9.03
C ARG A 249 24.20 -15.74 -9.24
N LEU A 250 25.32 -15.89 -8.53
CA LEU A 250 26.52 -15.09 -8.75
C LEU A 250 27.49 -15.87 -9.64
N GLY A 251 27.98 -15.24 -10.70
CA GLY A 251 28.97 -15.80 -11.61
C GLY A 251 30.12 -14.81 -11.88
N PRO A 252 31.10 -15.21 -12.71
CA PRO A 252 32.26 -14.36 -13.01
C PRO A 252 31.88 -13.07 -13.76
N GLU A 253 30.80 -13.09 -14.54
CA GLU A 253 30.38 -11.94 -15.37
C GLU A 253 29.40 -11.00 -14.65
N GLY A 254 28.74 -11.47 -13.59
CA GLY A 254 27.71 -10.70 -12.90
C GLY A 254 26.78 -11.54 -12.01
N CYS A 255 25.64 -10.95 -11.68
CA CYS A 255 24.63 -11.52 -10.80
C CYS A 255 23.28 -11.62 -11.53
N GLU A 256 22.64 -12.77 -11.46
CA GLU A 256 21.27 -12.98 -11.91
C GLU A 256 20.34 -13.20 -10.73
N VAL A 257 19.18 -12.55 -10.77
CA VAL A 257 18.17 -12.60 -9.71
C VAL A 257 16.82 -12.95 -10.31
N TRP A 258 16.08 -13.86 -9.69
CA TRP A 258 14.69 -14.16 -10.03
C TRP A 258 13.82 -13.83 -8.82
N ASN A 259 12.93 -12.86 -8.99
CA ASN A 259 12.11 -12.35 -7.89
C ASN A 259 10.82 -11.68 -8.39
N GLY A 260 9.77 -11.77 -7.59
CA GLY A 260 8.59 -10.91 -7.72
C GLY A 260 8.75 -9.70 -6.81
N GLU A 261 8.95 -8.51 -7.38
CA GLU A 261 9.19 -7.29 -6.59
C GLU A 261 8.53 -6.04 -7.19
N GLN A 262 8.61 -4.91 -6.48
CA GLN A 262 8.00 -3.66 -6.93
C GLN A 262 9.03 -2.53 -7.17
N LEU A 263 10.28 -2.68 -6.73
CA LEU A 263 11.32 -1.64 -6.80
C LEU A 263 12.66 -2.14 -7.41
N HIS A 264 12.60 -2.97 -8.45
CA HIS A 264 13.76 -3.60 -9.12
C HIS A 264 14.90 -2.66 -9.51
N THR A 265 14.63 -1.41 -9.87
CA THR A 265 15.72 -0.47 -10.15
C THR A 265 16.56 -0.18 -8.90
N GLY A 266 15.91 0.03 -7.74
CA GLY A 266 16.61 0.23 -6.46
C GLY A 266 17.40 -1.02 -6.05
N ASP A 267 16.76 -2.18 -6.14
CA ASP A 267 17.37 -3.48 -5.80
C ASP A 267 18.59 -3.78 -6.70
N GLN A 268 18.53 -3.44 -7.99
CA GLN A 268 19.67 -3.58 -8.91
C GLN A 268 20.88 -2.76 -8.45
N TYR A 269 20.68 -1.49 -8.08
CA TYR A 269 21.78 -0.64 -7.60
C TYR A 269 22.32 -1.12 -6.24
N ALA A 270 21.44 -1.52 -5.32
CA ALA A 270 21.85 -2.01 -4.02
C ALA A 270 22.68 -3.30 -4.12
N LEU A 271 22.25 -4.23 -4.97
CA LEU A 271 22.99 -5.47 -5.27
C LEU A 271 24.35 -5.20 -5.91
N ALA A 272 24.39 -4.30 -6.90
CA ALA A 272 25.63 -3.91 -7.55
C ALA A 272 26.64 -3.37 -6.52
N GLY A 273 26.20 -2.48 -5.63
CA GLY A 273 27.03 -1.95 -4.54
C GLY A 273 27.54 -3.02 -3.58
N LEU A 274 26.66 -3.91 -3.10
CA LEU A 274 27.03 -4.97 -2.14
C LEU A 274 28.03 -5.99 -2.73
N LEU A 275 27.85 -6.34 -4.01
CA LEU A 275 28.63 -7.35 -4.71
C LEU A 275 29.88 -6.78 -5.41
N GLY A 276 30.06 -5.45 -5.41
CA GLY A 276 31.18 -4.80 -6.11
C GLY A 276 31.06 -4.88 -7.63
N LEU A 277 29.84 -4.94 -8.15
CA LEU A 277 29.52 -5.03 -9.57
C LEU A 277 29.07 -3.66 -10.11
N LYS A 278 29.06 -3.50 -11.44
CA LYS A 278 28.33 -2.41 -12.09
C LYS A 278 26.84 -2.74 -12.20
N PRO A 279 25.93 -1.75 -12.23
CA PRO A 279 24.49 -2.01 -12.38
C PRO A 279 24.14 -2.88 -13.60
N GLU A 280 24.82 -2.68 -14.74
CA GLU A 280 24.63 -3.47 -15.95
C GLU A 280 25.05 -4.95 -15.83
N GLN A 281 25.78 -5.32 -14.77
CA GLN A 281 26.16 -6.70 -14.46
C GLN A 281 25.15 -7.38 -13.52
N VAL A 282 24.09 -6.68 -13.10
CA VAL A 282 23.01 -7.24 -12.29
C VAL A 282 21.76 -7.36 -13.15
N ASN A 283 21.33 -8.58 -13.44
CA ASN A 283 20.14 -8.87 -14.22
C ASN A 283 19.01 -9.40 -13.34
N ILE A 284 17.88 -8.70 -13.32
CA ILE A 284 16.70 -9.06 -12.54
C ILE A 284 15.61 -9.59 -13.47
N HIS A 285 15.32 -10.88 -13.34
CA HIS A 285 14.23 -11.59 -14.00
C HIS A 285 12.94 -11.44 -13.18
N MET A 286 12.12 -10.48 -13.59
CA MET A 286 10.85 -10.17 -12.91
C MET A 286 9.82 -11.30 -13.05
N LEU A 287 9.37 -11.83 -11.92
CA LEU A 287 8.35 -12.89 -11.83
C LEU A 287 7.02 -12.36 -11.26
N TYR A 288 6.00 -13.23 -11.24
CA TYR A 288 4.80 -12.95 -10.44
C TYR A 288 5.13 -12.99 -8.94
N ALA A 289 4.38 -12.22 -8.16
CA ALA A 289 4.44 -12.22 -6.69
C ALA A 289 3.09 -12.68 -6.11
N GLY A 290 3.12 -13.53 -5.08
CA GLY A 290 1.95 -14.02 -4.35
C GLY A 290 1.41 -13.03 -3.32
N GLY A 291 1.32 -11.76 -3.72
CA GLY A 291 0.99 -10.63 -2.84
C GLY A 291 2.21 -9.80 -2.46
N SER A 292 1.95 -8.55 -2.07
CA SER A 292 2.97 -7.66 -1.52
C SER A 292 2.33 -6.70 -0.52
N PHE A 293 1.27 -6.01 -0.95
CA PHE A 293 0.58 -4.99 -0.16
C PHE A 293 1.51 -3.89 0.38
N GLY A 294 2.68 -3.71 -0.25
CA GLY A 294 3.73 -2.80 0.17
C GLY A 294 5.05 -3.50 0.51
N ARG A 295 5.01 -4.74 1.02
CA ARG A 295 6.18 -5.47 1.55
C ARG A 295 7.34 -5.60 0.56
N ARG A 296 7.04 -5.86 -0.71
CA ARG A 296 8.02 -6.10 -1.80
C ARG A 296 8.42 -4.84 -2.57
N ALA A 297 7.87 -3.69 -2.22
CA ALA A 297 8.50 -2.42 -2.52
C ALA A 297 9.39 -2.13 -1.31
N CYS A 298 10.56 -2.76 -1.18
CA CYS A 298 11.40 -2.48 -0.03
C CYS A 298 12.32 -1.31 -0.35
N LYS A 299 12.35 -0.28 0.50
CA LYS A 299 13.25 0.87 0.32
C LYS A 299 14.72 0.53 0.62
N ASP A 300 14.95 -0.53 1.39
CA ASP A 300 16.27 -0.96 1.88
C ASP A 300 16.78 -2.23 1.18
N SER A 301 16.00 -2.79 0.24
CA SER A 301 16.31 -4.04 -0.47
C SER A 301 16.60 -5.24 0.46
N ASP A 302 16.00 -5.24 1.66
CA ASP A 302 16.29 -6.14 2.78
C ASP A 302 16.51 -7.63 2.41
N TYR A 303 15.48 -8.35 1.99
CA TYR A 303 15.57 -9.80 1.71
C TYR A 303 16.41 -10.10 0.46
N VAL A 304 16.53 -9.14 -0.45
CA VAL A 304 17.33 -9.26 -1.68
C VAL A 304 18.82 -9.16 -1.35
N LEU A 305 19.20 -8.20 -0.49
CA LEU A 305 20.57 -8.07 0.01
C LEU A 305 20.94 -9.22 0.96
N GLU A 306 19.99 -9.74 1.74
CA GLU A 306 20.21 -10.93 2.56
C GLU A 306 20.57 -12.14 1.69
N CYS A 307 19.81 -12.40 0.61
CA CYS A 307 20.12 -13.47 -0.32
C CYS A 307 21.52 -13.29 -0.95
N ALA A 308 21.88 -12.07 -1.33
CA ALA A 308 23.21 -11.76 -1.87
C ALA A 308 24.34 -11.99 -0.85
N GLN A 309 24.10 -11.68 0.43
CA GLN A 309 25.06 -11.94 1.50
C GLN A 309 25.28 -13.44 1.71
N ILE A 310 24.23 -14.26 1.60
CA ILE A 310 24.34 -15.72 1.66
C ILE A 310 25.15 -16.26 0.47
N VAL A 311 24.83 -15.83 -0.75
CA VAL A 311 25.58 -16.24 -1.96
C VAL A 311 27.06 -15.84 -1.85
N LYS A 312 27.35 -14.63 -1.36
CA LYS A 312 28.71 -14.16 -1.12
C LYS A 312 29.42 -14.98 -0.04
N ALA A 313 28.74 -15.33 1.05
CA ALA A 313 29.30 -16.09 2.17
C ALA A 313 29.73 -17.51 1.75
N ILE A 314 29.04 -18.12 0.78
CA ILE A 314 29.44 -19.42 0.20
C ILE A 314 30.39 -19.28 -1.02
N GLY A 315 30.91 -18.09 -1.27
CA GLY A 315 31.84 -17.81 -2.37
C GLY A 315 31.22 -17.94 -3.77
N GLY A 316 29.90 -17.78 -3.91
CA GLY A 316 29.19 -17.91 -5.18
C GLY A 316 29.17 -19.33 -5.76
N ARG A 317 29.55 -20.36 -4.98
CA ARG A 317 29.73 -21.74 -5.47
C ARG A 317 28.44 -22.44 -5.95
N ALA A 318 27.28 -21.91 -5.60
CA ALA A 318 25.97 -22.43 -6.00
C ALA A 318 24.93 -21.30 -6.09
N PRO A 319 23.91 -21.41 -6.95
CA PRO A 319 22.72 -20.57 -6.85
C PRO A 319 22.01 -20.80 -5.51
N VAL A 320 21.41 -19.75 -4.95
CA VAL A 320 20.70 -19.82 -3.67
C VAL A 320 19.26 -19.35 -3.86
N LYS A 321 18.31 -20.11 -3.33
CA LYS A 321 16.93 -19.69 -3.08
C LYS A 321 16.77 -19.39 -1.60
N LEU A 322 16.74 -18.10 -1.24
CA LEU A 322 16.31 -17.66 0.08
C LEU A 322 14.80 -17.88 0.21
N VAL A 323 14.40 -18.54 1.30
CA VAL A 323 13.00 -18.70 1.68
C VAL A 323 12.85 -18.24 3.12
N TRP A 324 12.09 -17.17 3.33
CA TRP A 324 11.56 -16.86 4.65
C TRP A 324 10.38 -17.79 4.93
N LEU A 325 10.34 -18.39 6.11
CA LEU A 325 9.11 -19.02 6.57
C LEU A 325 8.13 -17.93 6.98
N ARG A 326 6.87 -18.30 7.18
CA ARG A 326 5.83 -17.36 7.65
C ARG A 326 6.24 -16.70 8.96
N GLU A 327 6.80 -17.49 9.87
CA GLU A 327 7.30 -17.06 11.17
C GLU A 327 8.39 -16.01 11.07
N ASP A 328 9.25 -16.13 10.06
CA ASP A 328 10.34 -15.19 9.83
C ASP A 328 9.79 -13.89 9.20
N ASP A 329 8.92 -14.00 8.19
CA ASP A 329 8.28 -12.85 7.53
C ASP A 329 7.43 -12.01 8.48
N MET A 330 6.76 -12.64 9.44
CA MET A 330 5.97 -11.93 10.44
C MET A 330 6.80 -11.36 11.60
N ARG A 331 7.89 -11.99 12.04
CA ARG A 331 8.67 -11.54 13.23
C ARG A 331 9.85 -10.65 12.89
N ALA A 332 10.58 -10.98 11.83
CA ALA A 332 11.74 -10.22 11.37
C ALA A 332 11.36 -9.17 10.31
N GLY A 333 10.07 -9.05 9.99
CA GLY A 333 9.56 -8.24 8.90
C GLY A 333 9.53 -6.73 9.14
N TYR A 334 9.17 -6.02 8.07
CA TYR A 334 8.83 -4.61 8.09
C TYR A 334 7.33 -4.44 8.30
N TYR A 335 6.93 -3.48 9.14
CA TYR A 335 5.53 -3.27 9.49
C TYR A 335 4.97 -1.96 8.95
N ARG A 336 3.64 -1.90 8.80
CA ARG A 336 2.97 -0.59 8.89
C ARG A 336 3.35 0.02 10.25
N PRO A 337 3.85 1.27 10.30
CA PRO A 337 4.17 1.91 11.57
C PRO A 337 2.97 1.97 12.53
N MET A 338 3.26 1.88 13.83
CA MET A 338 2.33 2.24 14.90
C MET A 338 2.09 3.75 14.88
N PHE A 339 0.85 4.16 15.15
CA PHE A 339 0.46 5.57 15.18
C PHE A 339 -0.49 5.87 16.34
N HIS A 340 -0.34 7.06 16.92
CA HIS A 340 -1.29 7.68 17.83
C HIS A 340 -1.78 8.99 17.22
N HIS A 341 -3.08 9.23 17.31
CA HIS A 341 -3.71 10.48 16.89
C HIS A 341 -4.45 11.09 18.07
N ALA A 342 -4.32 12.40 18.26
CA ALA A 342 -5.12 13.19 19.20
C ALA A 342 -5.81 14.32 18.45
N LEU A 343 -7.14 14.42 18.58
CA LEU A 343 -7.96 15.39 17.89
C LEU A 343 -8.77 16.23 18.87
N ARG A 344 -8.94 17.51 18.53
CA ARG A 344 -9.86 18.44 19.18
C ARG A 344 -10.67 19.15 18.11
N GLY A 345 -11.97 19.26 18.31
CA GLY A 345 -12.90 19.86 17.36
C GLY A 345 -13.87 20.78 18.07
N GLY A 346 -14.04 21.99 17.53
CA GLY A 346 -14.91 23.01 18.09
C GLY A 346 -16.19 23.17 17.28
N LEU A 347 -17.33 23.22 17.95
CA LEU A 347 -18.62 23.57 17.39
C LEU A 347 -19.08 24.93 17.92
N ASP A 348 -19.65 25.76 17.06
CA ASP A 348 -20.41 26.94 17.49
C ASP A 348 -21.81 26.57 18.01
N LYS A 349 -22.56 27.57 18.47
CA LYS A 349 -23.92 27.42 18.98
C LYS A 349 -24.93 26.90 17.95
N ASP A 350 -24.61 26.99 16.66
CA ASP A 350 -25.45 26.57 15.55
C ASP A 350 -25.02 25.19 15.01
N GLY A 351 -24.02 24.55 15.65
CA GLY A 351 -23.52 23.24 15.26
C GLY A 351 -22.61 23.25 14.03
N ASN A 352 -21.97 24.38 13.71
CA ASN A 352 -20.94 24.46 12.68
C ASN A 352 -19.56 24.15 13.26
N VAL A 353 -18.73 23.45 12.48
CA VAL A 353 -17.34 23.18 12.85
C VAL A 353 -16.51 24.45 12.67
N VAL A 354 -16.04 25.03 13.78
CA VAL A 354 -15.29 26.29 13.78
C VAL A 354 -13.79 26.11 13.99
N GLY A 355 -13.37 24.99 14.58
CA GLY A 355 -11.97 24.73 14.91
C GLY A 355 -11.62 23.25 14.84
N TRP A 356 -10.40 22.95 14.40
CA TRP A 356 -9.84 21.61 14.31
C TRP A 356 -8.36 21.61 14.67
N GLN A 357 -7.96 20.76 15.62
CA GLN A 357 -6.57 20.48 15.92
C GLN A 357 -6.33 18.97 15.85
N HIS A 358 -5.26 18.56 15.17
CA HIS A 358 -4.89 17.16 15.00
C HIS A 358 -3.40 16.97 15.20
N ARG A 359 -3.03 16.17 16.19
CA ARG A 359 -1.63 15.77 16.44
C ARG A 359 -1.46 14.30 16.11
N LEU A 360 -0.50 14.01 15.24
CA LEU A 360 -0.11 12.67 14.83
C LEU A 360 1.24 12.34 15.44
N VAL A 361 1.40 11.12 15.92
CA VAL A 361 2.68 10.61 16.43
C VAL A 361 2.94 9.23 15.85
N GLY A 362 4.03 9.06 15.12
CA GLY A 362 4.41 7.78 14.53
C GLY A 362 5.74 7.82 13.81
N GLN A 363 6.32 6.64 13.55
CA GLN A 363 7.59 6.52 12.83
C GLN A 363 7.43 6.97 11.37
N SER A 364 8.43 7.68 10.85
CA SER A 364 8.52 7.98 9.42
C SER A 364 8.98 6.76 8.64
N ILE A 365 8.35 6.52 7.48
CA ILE A 365 8.83 5.52 6.52
C ILE A 365 9.79 6.13 5.48
N LEU A 366 9.92 7.46 5.42
CA LEU A 366 10.72 8.16 4.41
C LEU A 366 12.04 8.74 4.93
N ILE A 367 12.12 9.16 6.19
CA ILE A 367 13.38 9.65 6.78
C ILE A 367 14.42 8.52 6.76
N GLY A 368 15.63 8.85 6.34
CA GLY A 368 16.73 7.92 6.09
C GLY A 368 16.65 7.16 4.75
N SER A 369 15.58 7.35 3.97
CA SER A 369 15.40 6.63 2.70
C SER A 369 15.90 7.43 1.48
N PRO A 370 16.11 6.79 0.32
CA PRO A 370 16.39 7.48 -0.94
C PRO A 370 15.30 8.51 -1.36
N PHE A 371 14.10 8.41 -0.79
CA PHE A 371 12.98 9.29 -1.09
C PHE A 371 12.89 10.53 -0.18
N GLU A 372 13.69 10.59 0.89
CA GLU A 372 13.63 11.65 1.91
C GLU A 372 13.65 13.05 1.28
N LYS A 373 14.64 13.33 0.43
CA LYS A 373 14.81 14.66 -0.21
C LYS A 373 13.63 15.10 -1.08
N MET A 374 12.82 14.16 -1.56
CA MET A 374 11.70 14.45 -2.46
C MET A 374 10.39 14.65 -1.69
N LEU A 375 10.21 13.94 -0.58
CA LEU A 375 8.92 13.77 0.09
C LEU A 375 8.90 14.19 1.56
N VAL A 376 10.07 14.44 2.17
CA VAL A 376 10.18 15.08 3.49
C VAL A 376 10.48 16.55 3.29
N LYS A 377 9.63 17.42 3.84
CA LYS A 377 9.79 18.88 3.78
C LYS A 377 9.73 19.45 5.18
N ASP A 378 10.73 20.24 5.56
CA ASP A 378 10.81 20.89 6.86
C ASP A 378 10.66 19.91 8.06
N GLY A 379 11.19 18.70 7.90
CA GLY A 379 11.08 17.61 8.89
C GLY A 379 9.74 16.86 8.89
N ILE A 380 8.78 17.25 8.04
CA ILE A 380 7.49 16.58 7.88
C ILE A 380 7.58 15.52 6.79
N ASP A 381 7.43 14.26 7.19
CA ASP A 381 7.09 13.16 6.29
C ASP A 381 5.66 13.34 5.77
N GLN A 382 5.53 13.75 4.50
CA GLN A 382 4.24 14.06 3.90
C GLN A 382 3.30 12.85 3.82
N VAL A 383 3.84 11.62 3.74
CA VAL A 383 2.99 10.42 3.69
C VAL A 383 2.55 9.96 5.07
N SER A 384 3.12 10.49 6.15
CA SER A 384 2.62 10.25 7.53
C SER A 384 1.39 11.11 7.85
N VAL A 385 1.20 12.22 7.13
CA VAL A 385 0.15 13.21 7.41
C VAL A 385 -0.89 13.32 6.28
N GLU A 386 -0.72 12.62 5.16
CA GLU A 386 -1.69 12.61 4.06
C GLU A 386 -3.09 12.24 4.54
N GLY A 387 -4.13 12.89 4.00
CA GLY A 387 -5.50 12.74 4.48
C GLY A 387 -5.83 13.60 5.71
N ALA A 388 -4.88 13.80 6.63
CA ALA A 388 -5.04 14.75 7.74
C ALA A 388 -4.64 16.16 7.32
N SER A 389 -3.44 16.34 6.76
CA SER A 389 -3.00 17.64 6.22
C SER A 389 -3.73 18.00 4.93
N THR A 390 -4.23 17.02 4.17
CA THR A 390 -5.01 17.27 2.95
C THR A 390 -6.53 17.14 3.17
N LEU A 391 -7.00 17.36 4.40
CA LEU A 391 -8.42 17.27 4.75
C LEU A 391 -9.27 18.18 3.83
N PRO A 392 -10.30 17.66 3.14
CA PRO A 392 -11.05 18.39 2.11
C PRO A 392 -12.18 19.25 2.69
N TYR A 393 -12.40 19.21 3.99
CA TYR A 393 -13.49 19.93 4.64
C TYR A 393 -13.12 21.39 4.87
N ALA A 394 -14.01 22.31 4.48
CA ALA A 394 -13.87 23.75 4.67
C ALA A 394 -14.02 24.15 6.15
N ILE A 395 -13.04 23.78 6.97
CA ILE A 395 -12.95 24.17 8.38
C ILE A 395 -12.11 25.44 8.47
N PRO A 396 -12.64 26.56 9.00
CA PRO A 396 -11.98 27.87 8.90
C PRO A 396 -10.69 27.97 9.71
N ASN A 397 -10.59 27.23 10.82
CA ASN A 397 -9.43 27.23 11.70
C ASN A 397 -8.95 25.79 11.90
N LEU A 398 -7.84 25.43 11.27
CA LEU A 398 -7.36 24.05 11.19
C LEU A 398 -5.85 24.00 11.45
N GLN A 399 -5.45 23.09 12.33
CA GLN A 399 -4.05 22.83 12.63
C GLN A 399 -3.78 21.32 12.63
N VAL A 400 -2.75 20.91 11.87
CA VAL A 400 -2.25 19.53 11.82
C VAL A 400 -0.78 19.55 12.17
N GLU A 401 -0.40 18.73 13.13
CA GLU A 401 0.95 18.66 13.69
C GLU A 401 1.44 17.21 13.70
N LEU A 402 2.74 17.03 13.47
CA LEU A 402 3.41 15.74 13.47
C LEU A 402 4.54 15.70 14.51
N HIS A 403 4.57 14.63 15.29
CA HIS A 403 5.75 14.17 16.02
C HIS A 403 6.28 12.91 15.34
N THR A 404 7.59 12.88 15.09
CA THR A 404 8.26 11.71 14.49
C THR A 404 9.29 11.14 15.47
N PRO A 405 8.92 10.12 16.26
CA PRO A 405 9.84 9.45 17.18
C PRO A 405 11.01 8.80 16.43
N THR A 406 12.22 8.95 16.97
CA THR A 406 13.46 8.40 16.39
C THR A 406 14.11 7.32 17.27
N ASP A 407 13.55 7.06 18.45
CA ASP A 407 14.05 6.10 19.44
C ASP A 407 13.40 4.70 19.34
N VAL A 408 12.60 4.46 18.30
CA VAL A 408 11.94 3.17 18.02
C VAL A 408 12.55 2.58 16.74
N PRO A 409 13.51 1.64 16.84
CA PRO A 409 14.23 1.09 15.69
C PRO A 409 13.52 -0.13 15.07
N VAL A 410 12.22 -0.30 15.33
CA VAL A 410 11.40 -1.33 14.68
C VAL A 410 11.30 -1.01 13.19
N PRO A 411 11.64 -1.92 12.25
CA PRO A 411 11.57 -1.65 10.83
C PRO A 411 10.15 -1.37 10.36
N VAL A 412 9.97 -0.27 9.64
CA VAL A 412 8.67 0.18 9.12
C VAL A 412 8.71 0.44 7.62
N LEU A 413 7.62 0.12 6.95
CA LEU A 413 7.44 0.25 5.50
C LEU A 413 6.01 0.67 5.18
N TRP A 414 5.80 1.17 3.96
CA TRP A 414 4.45 1.36 3.46
C TRP A 414 3.66 0.05 3.52
N TRP A 415 2.41 0.16 3.94
CA TRP A 415 1.40 -0.88 3.91
C TRP A 415 0.23 -0.30 3.12
N ARG A 416 -0.45 -1.11 2.29
CA ARG A 416 -1.40 -0.65 1.28
C ARG A 416 -2.28 0.51 1.78
N SER A 417 -2.17 1.67 1.13
CA SER A 417 -2.75 2.99 1.45
C SER A 417 -1.95 3.88 2.39
N VAL A 418 -0.72 3.49 2.73
CA VAL A 418 0.29 4.31 3.42
C VAL A 418 -0.29 5.04 4.63
N GLY A 419 -0.25 6.38 4.67
CA GLY A 419 -0.74 7.17 5.80
C GLY A 419 -2.27 7.23 5.87
N SER A 420 -2.93 7.13 4.70
CA SER A 420 -4.39 7.08 4.61
C SER A 420 -5.02 5.93 5.41
N THR A 421 -4.23 4.91 5.78
CA THR A 421 -4.70 3.76 6.59
C THR A 421 -5.07 4.11 8.02
N HIS A 422 -4.49 5.17 8.59
CA HIS A 422 -4.73 5.63 9.96
C HIS A 422 -5.34 7.04 9.98
N THR A 423 -4.96 7.91 9.04
CA THR A 423 -5.54 9.27 8.98
C THR A 423 -7.03 9.23 8.66
N ALA A 424 -7.45 8.46 7.64
CA ALA A 424 -8.86 8.36 7.26
C ALA A 424 -9.76 7.86 8.40
N VAL A 425 -9.27 6.88 9.17
CA VAL A 425 -9.98 6.41 10.37
C VAL A 425 -10.18 7.58 11.32
N SER A 426 -9.09 8.22 11.77
CA SER A 426 -9.14 9.28 12.77
C SER A 426 -9.97 10.51 12.33
N THR A 427 -9.88 10.92 11.07
CA THR A 427 -10.56 12.12 10.58
C THR A 427 -12.05 11.87 10.34
N GLU A 428 -12.41 10.74 9.72
CA GLU A 428 -13.80 10.45 9.36
C GLU A 428 -14.64 9.99 10.56
N THR A 429 -14.06 9.28 11.53
CA THR A 429 -14.79 8.97 12.78
C THR A 429 -14.98 10.22 13.63
N PHE A 430 -13.96 11.08 13.73
CA PHE A 430 -14.06 12.28 14.55
C PHE A 430 -15.03 13.30 13.96
N LEU A 431 -15.10 13.43 12.62
CA LEU A 431 -16.12 14.26 11.99
C LEU A 431 -17.54 13.74 12.22
N ASP A 432 -17.71 12.41 12.32
CA ASP A 432 -18.99 11.80 12.69
C ASP A 432 -19.36 12.06 14.16
N GLU A 433 -18.38 12.11 15.06
CA GLU A 433 -18.56 12.55 16.45
C GLU A 433 -19.02 14.00 16.54
N LEU A 434 -18.42 14.90 15.77
CA LEU A 434 -18.86 16.29 15.66
C LEU A 434 -20.28 16.39 15.09
N ALA A 435 -20.63 15.59 14.08
CA ALA A 435 -21.99 15.54 13.55
C ALA A 435 -23.00 15.12 14.62
N ALA A 436 -22.70 14.06 15.37
CA ALA A 436 -23.55 13.57 16.44
C ALA A 436 -23.74 14.61 17.56
N ALA A 437 -22.66 15.27 18.00
CA ALA A 437 -22.72 16.32 19.02
C ALA A 437 -23.49 17.58 18.55
N ALA A 438 -23.42 17.89 17.25
CA ALA A 438 -24.21 18.96 16.65
C ALA A 438 -25.69 18.57 16.39
N GLY A 439 -26.07 17.30 16.59
CA GLY A 439 -27.40 16.80 16.21
C GLY A 439 -27.65 16.84 14.69
N ARG A 440 -26.58 16.77 13.88
CA ARG A 440 -26.64 16.89 12.42
C ARG A 440 -26.44 15.53 11.76
N ASP A 441 -27.12 15.32 10.64
CA ASP A 441 -26.86 14.17 9.78
C ASP A 441 -25.40 14.21 9.27
N PRO A 442 -24.64 13.11 9.40
CA PRO A 442 -23.21 13.10 9.07
C PRO A 442 -22.92 13.20 7.57
N VAL A 443 -23.87 12.84 6.69
CA VAL A 443 -23.74 13.07 5.24
C VAL A 443 -23.95 14.55 4.93
N ALA A 444 -25.00 15.15 5.49
CA ALA A 444 -25.31 16.56 5.32
C ALA A 444 -24.19 17.47 5.85
N LEU A 445 -23.61 17.15 7.02
CA LEU A 445 -22.46 17.89 7.56
C LEU A 445 -21.28 17.85 6.57
N ARG A 446 -20.85 16.65 6.15
CA ARG A 446 -19.75 16.48 5.18
C ARG A 446 -20.02 17.26 3.89
N LEU A 447 -21.20 17.13 3.31
CA LEU A 447 -21.57 17.84 2.08
C LEU A 447 -21.51 19.37 2.25
N SER A 448 -21.90 19.90 3.41
CA SER A 448 -21.82 21.34 3.68
C SER A 448 -20.38 21.86 3.73
N LEU A 449 -19.42 20.99 4.03
CA LEU A 449 -17.99 21.31 4.12
C LEU A 449 -17.22 21.03 2.82
N LEU A 450 -17.81 20.31 1.85
CA LEU A 450 -17.16 19.86 0.62
C LEU A 450 -17.45 20.74 -0.61
N GLY A 451 -17.86 22.00 -0.41
CA GLY A 451 -18.25 22.91 -1.50
C GLY A 451 -17.18 23.07 -2.61
N ALA A 452 -15.91 23.13 -2.23
CA ALA A 452 -14.78 23.23 -3.16
C ALA A 452 -14.30 21.88 -3.73
N HIS A 453 -14.90 20.76 -3.30
CA HIS A 453 -14.44 19.40 -3.60
C HIS A 453 -15.55 18.56 -4.24
N PRO A 454 -15.98 18.86 -5.49
CA PRO A 454 -17.12 18.24 -6.12
C PRO A 454 -16.98 16.73 -6.33
N ARG A 455 -15.76 16.20 -6.51
CA ARG A 455 -15.53 14.75 -6.66
C ARG A 455 -15.72 14.00 -5.34
N HIS A 456 -15.25 14.54 -4.22
CA HIS A 456 -15.56 14.04 -2.88
C HIS A 456 -17.07 14.03 -2.64
N ALA A 457 -17.72 15.16 -2.89
CA ALA A 457 -19.17 15.28 -2.72
C ALA A 457 -19.94 14.33 -3.66
N GLY A 458 -19.43 14.10 -4.88
CA GLY A 458 -20.01 13.18 -5.85
C GLY A 458 -20.02 11.73 -5.38
N VAL A 459 -18.87 11.22 -4.94
CA VAL A 459 -18.81 9.84 -4.41
C VAL A 459 -19.60 9.70 -3.10
N LEU A 460 -19.58 10.72 -2.23
CA LEU A 460 -20.34 10.71 -0.98
C LEU A 460 -21.85 10.61 -1.24
N ARG A 461 -22.38 11.42 -2.17
CA ARG A 461 -23.81 11.35 -2.57
C ARG A 461 -24.15 9.99 -3.18
N LEU A 462 -23.31 9.48 -4.08
CA LEU A 462 -23.56 8.19 -4.73
C LEU A 462 -23.56 7.03 -3.73
N ALA A 463 -22.60 7.01 -2.78
CA ALA A 463 -22.57 6.00 -1.73
C ALA A 463 -23.78 6.10 -0.81
N ALA A 464 -24.19 7.31 -0.40
CA ALA A 464 -25.38 7.53 0.42
C ALA A 464 -26.67 7.10 -0.30
N GLU A 465 -26.81 7.40 -1.59
CA GLU A 465 -27.94 6.98 -2.42
C GLU A 465 -28.01 5.46 -2.53
N LYS A 466 -26.91 4.81 -2.96
CA LYS A 466 -26.88 3.35 -3.18
C LYS A 466 -26.91 2.55 -1.89
N GLY A 467 -26.36 3.11 -0.81
CA GLY A 467 -26.44 2.56 0.54
C GLY A 467 -27.79 2.80 1.23
N GLY A 468 -28.71 3.54 0.59
CA GLY A 468 -30.04 3.81 1.12
C GLY A 468 -30.05 4.64 2.40
N TRP A 469 -29.11 5.57 2.57
CA TRP A 469 -28.85 6.32 3.81
C TRP A 469 -30.11 6.90 4.47
N GLY A 470 -30.99 7.53 3.69
CA GLY A 470 -32.25 8.11 4.17
C GLY A 470 -33.39 7.12 4.43
N THR A 471 -33.15 5.81 4.27
CA THR A 471 -34.15 4.76 4.54
C THR A 471 -33.81 4.05 5.84
N PRO A 472 -34.75 3.89 6.78
CA PRO A 472 -34.52 3.13 8.01
C PRO A 472 -34.00 1.72 7.73
N LEU A 473 -33.03 1.27 8.52
CA LEU A 473 -32.62 -0.13 8.52
C LEU A 473 -33.79 -0.99 9.00
N LYS A 474 -33.95 -2.18 8.39
CA LYS A 474 -34.82 -3.21 8.96
C LYS A 474 -34.40 -3.48 10.42
N PRO A 475 -35.34 -3.71 11.35
CA PRO A 475 -34.99 -4.17 12.69
C PRO A 475 -34.17 -5.46 12.61
N GLY A 476 -33.21 -5.62 13.53
CA GLY A 476 -32.52 -6.89 13.72
C GLY A 476 -33.45 -7.94 14.35
N ALA A 477 -32.97 -9.18 14.43
CA ALA A 477 -33.60 -10.18 15.29
C ALA A 477 -33.58 -9.75 16.77
N ASP A 478 -34.35 -10.40 17.62
CA ASP A 478 -34.41 -10.07 19.06
C ASP A 478 -33.01 -10.04 19.69
N GLY A 479 -32.64 -8.89 20.25
CA GLY A 479 -31.31 -8.68 20.85
C GLY A 479 -30.20 -8.31 19.88
N VAL A 480 -30.48 -8.17 18.59
CA VAL A 480 -29.51 -7.72 17.58
C VAL A 480 -29.78 -6.27 17.22
N ARG A 481 -28.82 -5.40 17.56
CA ARG A 481 -28.83 -3.98 17.19
C ARG A 481 -28.21 -3.83 15.81
N ARG A 482 -28.77 -2.95 14.97
CA ARG A 482 -28.20 -2.67 13.64
C ARG A 482 -27.92 -1.20 13.47
N GLY A 483 -26.88 -0.88 12.71
CA GLY A 483 -26.47 0.49 12.45
C GLY A 483 -25.90 0.65 11.05
N ARG A 484 -25.94 1.89 10.56
CA ARG A 484 -25.38 2.29 9.28
C ARG A 484 -24.42 3.45 9.50
N GLY A 485 -23.24 3.36 8.90
CA GLY A 485 -22.19 4.37 9.00
C GLY A 485 -21.61 4.69 7.64
N ILE A 486 -21.00 5.85 7.50
CA ILE A 486 -20.45 6.33 6.23
C ILE A 486 -19.12 7.04 6.45
N ALA A 487 -18.24 6.94 5.46
CA ALA A 487 -16.99 7.69 5.38
C ALA A 487 -16.63 7.99 3.93
N VAL A 488 -15.86 9.05 3.70
CA VAL A 488 -15.32 9.43 2.38
C VAL A 488 -13.85 9.83 2.50
N HIS A 489 -13.02 9.38 1.56
CA HIS A 489 -11.59 9.69 1.56
C HIS A 489 -11.02 9.82 0.15
N GLU A 490 -10.09 10.75 -0.05
CA GLU A 490 -9.23 10.81 -1.23
C GLU A 490 -7.87 10.21 -0.89
N SER A 491 -7.41 9.29 -1.74
CA SER A 491 -6.01 8.86 -1.74
C SER A 491 -5.56 8.62 -3.18
N PHE A 492 -4.32 8.99 -3.50
CA PHE A 492 -3.73 8.83 -4.84
C PHE A 492 -4.60 9.42 -5.97
N HIS A 493 -5.26 10.55 -5.69
CA HIS A 493 -6.18 11.28 -6.59
C HIS A 493 -7.46 10.53 -6.98
N SER A 494 -7.78 9.46 -6.27
CA SER A 494 -9.05 8.74 -6.39
C SER A 494 -9.88 8.95 -5.14
N TYR A 495 -11.18 9.09 -5.34
CA TYR A 495 -12.15 9.44 -4.32
C TYR A 495 -13.01 8.21 -4.07
N VAL A 496 -13.13 7.80 -2.80
CA VAL A 496 -13.96 6.65 -2.44
C VAL A 496 -14.80 7.01 -1.23
N ALA A 497 -16.11 6.76 -1.32
CA ALA A 497 -17.01 6.80 -0.18
C ALA A 497 -17.60 5.42 0.05
N GLN A 498 -17.78 5.03 1.30
CA GLN A 498 -18.34 3.73 1.66
C GLN A 498 -19.40 3.88 2.75
N VAL A 499 -20.52 3.20 2.54
CA VAL A 499 -21.56 2.98 3.55
C VAL A 499 -21.39 1.56 4.07
N ALA A 500 -21.29 1.40 5.39
CA ALA A 500 -21.28 0.10 6.05
C ALA A 500 -22.60 -0.10 6.80
N GLU A 501 -23.15 -1.32 6.73
CA GLU A 501 -24.22 -1.80 7.60
C GLU A 501 -23.65 -2.89 8.51
N VAL A 502 -23.97 -2.81 9.81
CA VAL A 502 -23.48 -3.74 10.82
C VAL A 502 -24.60 -4.25 11.71
N SER A 503 -24.40 -5.44 12.25
CA SER A 503 -25.22 -6.07 13.28
C SER A 503 -24.38 -6.37 14.51
N VAL A 504 -24.90 -6.02 15.69
CA VAL A 504 -24.25 -6.23 16.99
C VAL A 504 -25.19 -6.99 17.93
N ALA A 505 -24.80 -8.19 18.32
CA ALA A 505 -25.55 -9.03 19.25
C ALA A 505 -25.38 -8.56 20.71
N LYS A 506 -26.16 -9.15 21.63
CA LYS A 506 -26.12 -8.81 23.07
C LYS A 506 -24.76 -9.08 23.72
N ASP A 507 -24.09 -10.15 23.30
CA ASP A 507 -22.75 -10.53 23.78
C ASP A 507 -21.62 -9.67 23.20
N GLY A 508 -21.94 -8.69 22.34
CA GLY A 508 -20.97 -7.83 21.67
C GLY A 508 -20.48 -8.36 20.32
N SER A 509 -20.88 -9.57 19.92
CA SER A 509 -20.50 -10.14 18.61
C SER A 509 -20.91 -9.20 17.47
N LEU A 510 -19.93 -8.87 16.62
CA LEU A 510 -20.08 -7.93 15.50
C LEU A 510 -20.12 -8.70 14.17
N THR A 511 -21.07 -8.33 13.31
CA THR A 511 -21.08 -8.73 11.90
C THR A 511 -21.11 -7.48 11.03
N VAL A 512 -20.22 -7.42 10.03
CA VAL A 512 -20.31 -6.43 8.95
C VAL A 512 -21.16 -7.06 7.87
N ASP A 513 -22.40 -6.59 7.73
CA ASP A 513 -23.40 -7.23 6.87
C ASP A 513 -23.17 -6.86 5.40
N ARG A 514 -22.93 -5.57 5.15
CA ARG A 514 -22.89 -5.00 3.80
C ARG A 514 -22.00 -3.77 3.72
N ILE A 515 -21.27 -3.64 2.62
CA ILE A 515 -20.53 -2.42 2.27
C ILE A 515 -20.91 -1.98 0.85
N VAL A 516 -21.37 -0.73 0.73
CA VAL A 516 -21.64 -0.09 -0.55
C VAL A 516 -20.59 0.98 -0.80
N ALA A 517 -19.77 0.80 -1.82
CA ALA A 517 -18.68 1.68 -2.19
C ALA A 517 -19.02 2.48 -3.47
N ALA A 518 -18.83 3.79 -3.42
CA ALA A 518 -18.79 4.66 -4.59
C ALA A 518 -17.35 5.09 -4.87
N VAL A 519 -16.93 5.06 -6.13
CA VAL A 519 -15.53 5.24 -6.54
C VAL A 519 -15.46 6.18 -7.73
N ASP A 520 -14.63 7.22 -7.63
CA ASP A 520 -14.24 8.07 -8.75
C ASP A 520 -12.71 8.04 -8.91
N CYS A 521 -12.24 7.36 -9.95
CA CYS A 521 -10.82 7.27 -10.34
C CYS A 521 -10.56 7.89 -11.73
N GLY A 522 -11.39 8.84 -12.12
CA GLY A 522 -11.40 9.38 -13.48
C GLY A 522 -11.93 8.34 -14.46
N ILE A 523 -11.39 8.32 -15.68
CA ILE A 523 -11.71 7.30 -16.66
C ILE A 523 -11.32 5.92 -16.13
N ALA A 524 -12.30 5.08 -15.82
CA ALA A 524 -12.06 3.71 -15.40
C ALA A 524 -11.53 2.87 -16.58
N ILE A 525 -10.23 2.54 -16.54
CA ILE A 525 -9.58 1.81 -17.65
C ILE A 525 -10.20 0.42 -17.85
N ASN A 526 -10.29 -0.36 -16.78
CA ASN A 526 -10.99 -1.63 -16.76
C ASN A 526 -11.89 -1.68 -15.51
N PRO A 527 -13.21 -1.47 -15.67
CA PRO A 527 -14.16 -1.45 -14.54
C PRO A 527 -14.15 -2.71 -13.68
N ASP A 528 -13.88 -3.88 -14.27
CA ASP A 528 -13.81 -5.17 -13.55
C ASP A 528 -12.63 -5.19 -12.57
N ASN A 529 -11.46 -4.70 -13.01
CA ASN A 529 -10.30 -4.56 -12.13
C ASN A 529 -10.50 -3.51 -11.03
N VAL A 530 -11.22 -2.42 -11.32
CA VAL A 530 -11.58 -1.41 -10.31
C VAL A 530 -12.43 -2.03 -9.22
N ARG A 531 -13.46 -2.80 -9.59
CA ARG A 531 -14.33 -3.54 -8.64
C ARG A 531 -13.52 -4.50 -7.79
N ALA A 532 -12.73 -5.38 -8.42
CA ALA A 532 -11.91 -6.36 -7.71
C ALA A 532 -10.90 -5.71 -6.74
N GLN A 533 -10.33 -4.56 -7.11
CA GLN A 533 -9.40 -3.83 -6.24
C GLN A 533 -10.09 -3.26 -4.98
N VAL A 534 -11.32 -2.78 -5.13
CA VAL A 534 -12.13 -2.23 -4.03
C VAL A 534 -12.63 -3.36 -3.14
N GLU A 535 -13.15 -4.44 -3.70
CA GLU A 535 -13.58 -5.65 -2.97
C GLU A 535 -12.44 -6.25 -2.14
N GLY A 536 -11.26 -6.42 -2.75
CA GLY A 536 -10.07 -6.84 -2.03
C GLY A 536 -9.54 -5.79 -1.05
N GLY A 537 -9.87 -4.51 -1.24
CA GLY A 537 -9.56 -3.43 -0.30
C GLY A 537 -10.41 -3.50 0.96
N VAL A 538 -11.71 -3.78 0.81
CA VAL A 538 -12.65 -4.02 1.91
C VAL A 538 -12.16 -5.16 2.80
N GLY A 539 -11.88 -6.34 2.23
CA GLY A 539 -11.42 -7.48 3.02
C GLY A 539 -10.09 -7.21 3.75
N PHE A 540 -9.18 -6.49 3.09
CA PHE A 540 -7.89 -6.12 3.67
C PHE A 540 -8.02 -5.14 4.83
N ALA A 541 -8.88 -4.12 4.71
CA ALA A 541 -9.15 -3.17 5.78
C ALA A 541 -9.86 -3.82 6.97
N LEU A 542 -10.84 -4.69 6.72
CA LEU A 542 -11.56 -5.43 7.76
C LEU A 542 -10.63 -6.37 8.54
N ALA A 543 -9.66 -7.02 7.88
CA ALA A 543 -8.65 -7.81 8.58
C ALA A 543 -7.86 -6.98 9.60
N ALA A 544 -7.44 -5.76 9.22
CA ALA A 544 -6.74 -4.85 10.12
C ALA A 544 -7.65 -4.26 11.21
N LEU A 545 -8.93 -4.02 10.91
CA LEU A 545 -9.92 -3.49 11.84
C LEU A 545 -10.27 -4.50 12.94
N LEU A 546 -10.46 -5.77 12.58
CA LEU A 546 -11.01 -6.79 13.47
C LEU A 546 -9.94 -7.64 14.15
N HIS A 547 -8.78 -7.85 13.51
CA HIS A 547 -7.82 -8.87 13.95
C HIS A 547 -6.36 -8.42 13.99
N GLY A 548 -5.91 -7.65 13.00
CA GLY A 548 -4.48 -7.43 12.76
C GLY A 548 -3.79 -6.60 13.84
N GLU A 549 -2.83 -7.20 14.54
CA GLU A 549 -1.95 -6.51 15.49
C GLU A 549 -0.59 -7.25 15.60
N ILE A 550 0.51 -6.53 15.41
CA ILE A 550 1.85 -6.96 15.81
C ILE A 550 2.22 -6.24 17.11
N THR A 551 2.46 -7.02 18.16
CA THR A 551 2.90 -6.50 19.47
C THR A 551 4.33 -6.94 19.82
N LEU A 552 4.97 -6.11 20.64
CA LEU A 552 6.27 -6.38 21.22
C LEU A 552 6.14 -6.51 22.74
N GLU A 553 6.85 -7.49 23.31
CA GLU A 553 7.09 -7.65 24.75
C GLU A 553 8.60 -7.82 24.96
N ASP A 554 9.22 -7.00 25.80
CA ASP A 554 10.69 -6.93 25.95
C ASP A 554 11.45 -6.86 24.59
N GLY A 555 10.90 -6.10 23.64
CA GLY A 555 11.43 -5.95 22.28
C GLY A 555 11.26 -7.15 21.35
N VAL A 556 10.61 -8.23 21.81
CA VAL A 556 10.36 -9.46 21.04
C VAL A 556 8.97 -9.42 20.43
N VAL A 557 8.87 -9.71 19.13
CA VAL A 557 7.58 -9.80 18.41
C VAL A 557 6.81 -11.04 18.85
N GLN A 558 5.56 -10.86 19.26
CA GLN A 558 4.74 -11.95 19.81
C GLN A 558 4.09 -12.81 18.72
N GLN A 559 3.52 -12.18 17.69
CA GLN A 559 2.82 -12.88 16.62
C GLN A 559 3.81 -13.36 15.54
N GLY A 560 3.73 -14.65 15.19
CA GLY A 560 4.58 -15.23 14.14
C GLY A 560 3.83 -15.91 12.99
N ASN A 561 2.57 -16.28 13.15
CA ASN A 561 1.82 -16.96 12.11
C ASN A 561 0.31 -16.64 12.24
N PHE A 562 -0.52 -17.16 11.33
CA PHE A 562 -1.95 -16.84 11.25
C PHE A 562 -2.80 -17.35 12.42
N ASP A 563 -2.23 -18.19 13.29
CA ASP A 563 -2.80 -18.58 14.58
C ASP A 563 -2.73 -17.43 15.60
N GLY A 564 -1.65 -16.64 15.58
CA GLY A 564 -1.47 -15.44 16.42
C GLY A 564 -1.78 -14.11 15.73
N TYR A 565 -1.78 -14.06 14.39
CA TYR A 565 -2.15 -12.91 13.57
C TYR A 565 -3.27 -13.30 12.61
N PRO A 566 -4.53 -13.36 13.07
CA PRO A 566 -5.62 -13.80 12.21
C PRO A 566 -5.82 -12.81 11.06
N VAL A 567 -6.15 -13.35 9.89
CA VAL A 567 -6.65 -12.57 8.74
C VAL A 567 -8.11 -12.89 8.53
N LEU A 568 -8.82 -11.94 7.91
CA LEU A 568 -10.25 -12.07 7.63
C LEU A 568 -10.56 -13.36 6.85
N ARG A 569 -11.56 -14.11 7.30
CA ARG A 569 -12.03 -15.35 6.68
C ARG A 569 -13.25 -15.09 5.80
N ILE A 570 -13.55 -16.05 4.91
CA ILE A 570 -14.64 -15.93 3.93
C ILE A 570 -16.02 -15.72 4.58
N HIS A 571 -16.25 -16.25 5.79
CA HIS A 571 -17.52 -16.10 6.50
C HIS A 571 -17.69 -14.72 7.15
N GLU A 572 -16.60 -13.95 7.26
CA GLU A 572 -16.58 -12.59 7.81
C GLU A 572 -16.65 -11.52 6.71
N MET A 573 -16.60 -11.93 5.44
CA MET A 573 -16.72 -10.99 4.31
C MET A 573 -18.17 -10.50 4.17
N PRO A 574 -18.38 -9.18 4.10
CA PRO A 574 -19.71 -8.61 3.88
C PRO A 574 -20.17 -8.83 2.44
N VAL A 575 -21.46 -8.57 2.19
CA VAL A 575 -21.93 -8.29 0.81
C VAL A 575 -21.33 -6.96 0.35
N ILE A 576 -20.65 -6.95 -0.80
CA ILE A 576 -19.99 -5.76 -1.33
C ILE A 576 -20.64 -5.32 -2.64
N GLU A 577 -20.99 -4.04 -2.72
CA GLU A 577 -21.43 -3.38 -3.94
C GLU A 577 -20.48 -2.25 -4.30
N VAL A 578 -20.03 -2.21 -5.55
CA VAL A 578 -19.13 -1.15 -6.05
C VAL A 578 -19.84 -0.36 -7.15
N HIS A 579 -19.87 0.95 -7.02
CA HIS A 579 -20.45 1.87 -8.00
C HIS A 579 -19.36 2.81 -8.48
N ILE A 580 -19.02 2.73 -9.76
CA ILE A 580 -18.00 3.59 -10.36
C ILE A 580 -18.69 4.82 -10.93
N VAL A 581 -18.27 6.00 -10.49
CA VAL A 581 -18.74 7.28 -11.01
C VAL A 581 -18.30 7.42 -12.47
N PRO A 582 -19.22 7.63 -13.42
CA PRO A 582 -18.84 7.96 -14.79
C PRO A 582 -18.05 9.28 -14.81
N SER A 583 -16.84 9.25 -15.37
CA SER A 583 -15.94 10.40 -15.34
C SER A 583 -15.10 10.48 -16.60
N SER A 584 -14.89 11.71 -17.09
CA SER A 584 -13.97 12.04 -18.18
C SER A 584 -12.64 12.61 -17.67
N ALA A 585 -12.47 12.73 -16.35
CA ALA A 585 -11.21 13.19 -15.75
C ALA A 585 -10.07 12.22 -16.05
N PRO A 586 -8.80 12.69 -16.06
CA PRO A 586 -7.64 11.82 -16.25
C PRO A 586 -7.68 10.62 -15.29
N PRO A 587 -7.32 9.41 -15.77
CA PRO A 587 -7.34 8.20 -14.94
C PRO A 587 -6.33 8.30 -13.80
N THR A 588 -6.73 7.87 -12.61
CA THR A 588 -5.92 7.87 -11.39
C THR A 588 -5.72 6.45 -10.84
N GLY A 589 -4.98 6.29 -9.74
CA GLY A 589 -4.68 4.97 -9.17
C GLY A 589 -5.86 4.35 -8.43
N ILE A 590 -6.03 3.03 -8.49
CA ILE A 590 -7.09 2.29 -7.75
C ILE A 590 -6.54 1.15 -6.87
N GLY A 591 -5.22 1.06 -6.75
CA GLY A 591 -4.55 0.01 -5.96
C GLY A 591 -4.94 0.04 -4.49
N GLU A 592 -5.07 1.23 -3.93
CA GLU A 592 -5.16 1.54 -2.50
C GLU A 592 -6.50 2.20 -2.06
N PRO A 593 -7.13 3.09 -2.86
CA PRO A 593 -8.26 3.92 -2.41
C PRO A 593 -9.50 3.22 -1.84
N GLY A 594 -9.67 1.92 -2.11
CA GLY A 594 -10.77 1.13 -1.53
C GLY A 594 -10.58 0.76 -0.05
N VAL A 595 -9.38 0.91 0.51
CA VAL A 595 -9.07 0.54 1.91
C VAL A 595 -9.46 1.63 2.92
N PRO A 596 -9.07 2.92 2.74
CA PRO A 596 -9.20 3.92 3.82
C PRO A 596 -10.61 4.14 4.38
N PRO A 597 -11.70 4.20 3.57
CA PRO A 597 -13.04 4.50 4.11
C PRO A 597 -13.70 3.35 4.86
N VAL A 598 -13.18 2.13 4.79
CA VAL A 598 -13.86 0.92 5.33
C VAL A 598 -13.98 1.00 6.85
N ALA A 599 -12.86 1.14 7.54
CA ALA A 599 -12.78 1.16 8.99
C ALA A 599 -13.63 2.29 9.62
N PRO A 600 -13.52 3.57 9.20
CA PRO A 600 -14.37 4.61 9.76
C PRO A 600 -15.86 4.39 9.47
N ALA A 601 -16.24 3.90 8.27
CA ALA A 601 -17.64 3.60 7.98
C ALA A 601 -18.20 2.51 8.92
N VAL A 602 -17.44 1.45 9.18
CA VAL A 602 -17.83 0.38 10.12
C VAL A 602 -17.89 0.90 11.56
N MET A 603 -16.90 1.67 12.00
CA MET A 603 -16.89 2.25 13.37
C MET A 603 -18.06 3.20 13.59
N ASN A 604 -18.39 4.04 12.60
CA ASN A 604 -19.57 4.92 12.65
C ASN A 604 -20.87 4.11 12.66
N ALA A 605 -20.93 2.98 11.94
CA ALA A 605 -22.09 2.08 11.96
C ALA A 605 -22.28 1.41 13.33
N ILE A 606 -21.18 1.02 14.00
CA ILE A 606 -21.21 0.48 15.37
C ILE A 606 -21.72 1.54 16.35
N ALA A 607 -21.24 2.79 16.23
CA ALA A 607 -21.71 3.90 17.05
C ALA A 607 -23.21 4.14 16.85
N ALA A 608 -23.69 4.13 15.60
CA ALA A 608 -25.12 4.25 15.29
C ALA A 608 -25.95 3.08 15.85
N ALA A 609 -25.42 1.86 15.85
CA ALA A 609 -26.11 0.68 16.36
C ALA A 609 -26.19 0.65 17.89
N THR A 610 -25.13 1.08 18.57
CA THR A 610 -24.90 0.78 19.99
C THR A 610 -24.82 2.00 20.90
N GLY A 611 -24.61 3.19 20.34
CA GLY A 611 -24.23 4.40 21.08
C GLY A 611 -22.79 4.38 21.61
N LYS A 612 -22.03 3.30 21.41
CA LYS A 612 -20.65 3.15 21.88
C LYS A 612 -19.66 3.42 20.75
N ARG A 613 -18.59 4.13 21.06
CA ARG A 613 -17.46 4.38 20.15
C ARG A 613 -16.22 3.63 20.60
N LEU A 614 -15.50 3.08 19.63
CA LEU A 614 -14.24 2.40 19.83
C LEU A 614 -13.14 3.23 19.16
N TYR A 615 -11.95 3.24 19.78
CA TYR A 615 -10.89 4.19 19.44
C TYR A 615 -9.54 3.53 19.15
N ARG A 616 -9.44 2.23 19.37
CA ARG A 616 -8.22 1.44 19.16
C ARG A 616 -8.50 0.36 18.14
N LEU A 617 -7.56 0.16 17.22
CA LEU A 617 -7.51 -1.01 16.36
C LEU A 617 -6.54 -2.06 16.94
N PRO A 618 -6.80 -3.37 16.74
CA PRO A 618 -8.09 -3.93 16.32
C PRO A 618 -9.21 -3.64 17.34
N LEU A 619 -10.47 -3.73 16.91
CA LEU A 619 -11.63 -3.41 17.75
C LEU A 619 -11.80 -4.43 18.88
N ASP A 620 -11.89 -3.94 20.12
CA ASP A 620 -12.35 -4.75 21.26
C ASP A 620 -13.89 -4.82 21.27
N THR A 621 -14.41 -5.87 20.63
CA THR A 621 -15.87 -6.08 20.53
C THR A 621 -16.52 -6.46 21.85
N SER A 622 -15.76 -6.92 22.84
CA SER A 622 -16.31 -7.22 24.18
C SER A 622 -16.89 -5.98 24.86
N ALA A 623 -16.33 -4.79 24.54
CA ALA A 623 -16.85 -3.51 24.99
C ALA A 623 -18.27 -3.20 24.46
N LEU A 624 -18.74 -3.90 23.42
CA LEU A 624 -20.06 -3.70 22.83
C LEU A 624 -21.19 -4.47 23.52
N ALA A 625 -20.86 -5.45 24.36
CA ALA A 625 -21.83 -6.25 25.10
C ALA A 625 -22.77 -5.40 25.97
N VAL A 626 -23.99 -5.89 26.20
CA VAL A 626 -25.05 -5.23 27.01
C VAL A 626 -25.75 -6.19 27.93
#